data_AF-A0A6H9HM90-F1
#
_entry.id   AF-A0A6H9HM90-F1
#
_cell.length_a   1.000
_cell.length_b   1.000
_cell.length_c   1.000
_cell.angle_alpha   90.00
_cell.angle_beta   90.00
_cell.angle_gamma   90.00
#
_symmetry.space_group_name_H-M   'P 1'
#
loop_
_entity.id
_entity.type
_entity.pdbx_description
1 polymer ?
#
loop_
_entity_poly.entity_id
_entity_poly.type
_entity_poly.pdbx_seq_one_letter_code
_entity_poly.pdbx_strand_id
1 'polypeptide(L)'
;MKFFRQISFILLFLISVQSDLYPVPDSYVYEKAIKSIGLLTDKNGSVASAFFINNNIIVTNWHVSESLHLSSAKVTMKSGSVFKVKRIILEDKLSDLSVLEVSGSNENYLTFADNNTISKGDNVYSIGNPTNSSYEVSKFKMTKGKIKFIREEDWFYDDGSDHLAYTIQHTATIKPGNSGGPLLDENGNVVGVNTFFYSYTRNYAVHIDELMSLLEKEHITYSSLDSDGSVDTRYAKKVSEKIEKDRWDYNNLGLIILLIVVFYAGTMIIIAIGISTFVSFSRRSNNNSSDRWSQY
;
A
#
# COMPACT_ATOMS: atom_id res chain seq x y z
N MET A 1 -24.81 -44.94 22.61
CA MET A 1 -24.09 -43.64 22.48
C MET A 1 -22.91 -43.65 21.51
N LYS A 2 -22.00 -44.65 21.52
CA LYS A 2 -20.84 -44.67 20.59
C LYS A 2 -21.21 -44.78 19.09
N PHE A 3 -22.24 -45.56 18.76
CA PHE A 3 -22.70 -45.78 17.37
C PHE A 3 -23.27 -44.51 16.71
N PHE A 4 -24.11 -43.75 17.43
CA PHE A 4 -24.64 -42.47 16.94
C PHE A 4 -23.56 -41.41 16.73
N ARG A 5 -22.50 -41.41 17.55
CA ARG A 5 -21.35 -40.51 17.36
C ARG A 5 -20.61 -40.83 16.06
N GLN A 6 -20.36 -42.10 15.76
CA GLN A 6 -19.70 -42.51 14.51
C GLN A 6 -20.51 -42.15 13.25
N ILE A 7 -21.83 -42.34 13.28
CA ILE A 7 -22.71 -41.94 12.16
C ILE A 7 -22.66 -40.42 11.96
N SER A 8 -22.68 -39.64 13.04
CA SER A 8 -22.60 -38.19 12.96
C SER A 8 -21.26 -37.70 12.39
N PHE A 9 -20.15 -38.36 12.73
CA PHE A 9 -18.83 -38.07 12.14
C PHE A 9 -18.76 -38.43 10.66
N ILE A 10 -19.32 -39.58 10.25
CA ILE A 10 -19.36 -39.98 8.84
C ILE A 10 -20.24 -39.02 8.03
N LEU A 11 -21.38 -38.58 8.59
CA LEU A 11 -22.26 -37.62 7.93
C LEU A 11 -21.58 -36.25 7.78
N LEU A 12 -20.90 -35.76 8.81
CA LEU A 12 -20.13 -34.51 8.75
C LEU A 12 -18.96 -34.59 7.76
N PHE A 13 -18.28 -35.73 7.71
CA PHE A 13 -17.22 -35.98 6.74
C PHE A 13 -17.76 -36.08 5.29
N LEU A 14 -18.91 -36.71 5.09
CA LEU A 14 -19.55 -36.76 3.77
C LEU A 14 -20.05 -35.38 3.32
N ILE A 15 -20.56 -34.56 4.25
CA ILE A 15 -20.94 -33.16 3.98
C ILE A 15 -19.72 -32.32 3.62
N SER A 16 -18.58 -32.48 4.31
CA SER A 16 -17.35 -31.74 3.98
C SER A 16 -16.75 -32.18 2.65
N VAL A 17 -16.79 -33.48 2.32
CA VAL A 17 -16.32 -33.99 1.02
C VAL A 17 -17.23 -33.51 -0.12
N GLN A 18 -18.53 -33.31 0.12
CA GLN A 18 -19.44 -32.73 -0.88
C GLN A 18 -19.24 -31.23 -1.12
N SER A 19 -18.83 -30.45 -0.12
CA SER A 19 -18.54 -29.02 -0.34
C SER A 19 -17.33 -28.79 -1.25
N ASP A 20 -16.34 -29.67 -1.20
CA ASP A 20 -15.14 -29.58 -2.06
C ASP A 20 -15.42 -29.98 -3.53
N LEU A 21 -16.58 -30.59 -3.81
CA LEU A 21 -16.99 -31.05 -5.14
C LEU A 21 -17.71 -29.97 -5.97
N TYR A 22 -18.16 -28.86 -5.36
CA TYR A 22 -18.82 -27.78 -6.06
C TYR A 22 -17.87 -26.58 -6.23
N PRO A 23 -17.42 -26.27 -7.46
CA PRO A 23 -16.58 -25.10 -7.67
C PRO A 23 -17.34 -23.84 -7.23
N VAL A 24 -16.63 -22.93 -6.55
CA VAL A 24 -17.18 -21.64 -6.17
C VAL A 24 -17.65 -20.91 -7.43
N PRO A 25 -18.92 -20.48 -7.51
CA PRO A 25 -19.42 -19.83 -8.72
C PRO A 25 -18.65 -18.54 -9.03
N ASP A 26 -18.40 -18.25 -10.31
CA ASP A 26 -17.73 -17.01 -10.73
C ASP A 26 -18.43 -15.75 -10.16
N SER A 27 -19.75 -15.80 -9.94
CA SER A 27 -20.52 -14.71 -9.32
C SER A 27 -20.04 -14.35 -7.91
N TYR A 28 -19.44 -15.30 -7.18
CA TYR A 28 -18.83 -15.03 -5.87
C TYR A 28 -17.70 -14.01 -5.98
N VAL A 29 -16.79 -14.20 -6.95
CA VAL A 29 -15.66 -13.28 -7.19
C VAL A 29 -16.17 -11.88 -7.47
N TYR A 30 -17.18 -11.76 -8.34
CA TYR A 30 -17.80 -10.47 -8.66
C TYR A 30 -18.44 -9.80 -7.44
N GLU A 31 -19.33 -10.50 -6.72
CA GLU A 31 -20.07 -9.92 -5.58
C GLU A 31 -19.16 -9.57 -4.40
N LYS A 32 -18.07 -10.30 -4.21
CA LYS A 32 -17.02 -9.97 -3.23
C LYS A 32 -16.29 -8.69 -3.64
N ALA A 33 -15.76 -8.65 -4.86
CA ALA A 33 -14.82 -7.60 -5.27
C ALA A 33 -15.49 -6.28 -5.65
N ILE A 34 -16.70 -6.31 -6.21
CA ILE A 34 -17.35 -5.10 -6.74
C ILE A 34 -17.65 -4.03 -5.68
N LYS A 35 -17.69 -4.43 -4.40
CA LYS A 35 -17.87 -3.53 -3.26
C LYS A 35 -16.63 -2.69 -2.96
N SER A 36 -15.50 -3.03 -3.55
CA SER A 36 -14.21 -2.36 -3.36
C SER A 36 -13.72 -1.65 -4.63
N ILE A 37 -14.48 -1.71 -5.73
CA ILE A 37 -14.09 -1.16 -7.03
C ILE A 37 -15.00 0.03 -7.35
N GLY A 38 -14.38 1.14 -7.74
CA GLY A 38 -15.04 2.40 -8.03
C GLY A 38 -14.65 2.97 -9.39
N LEU A 39 -15.52 3.84 -9.89
CA LEU A 39 -15.34 4.59 -11.12
C LEU A 39 -14.60 5.90 -10.79
N LEU A 40 -13.35 6.01 -11.21
CA LEU A 40 -12.56 7.22 -11.08
C LEU A 40 -12.92 8.17 -12.23
N THR A 41 -13.37 9.36 -11.86
CA THR A 41 -13.83 10.39 -12.81
C THR A 41 -13.35 11.77 -12.44
N ASP A 42 -13.24 12.66 -13.42
CA ASP A 42 -13.05 14.09 -13.21
C ASP A 42 -14.00 14.94 -14.09
N LYS A 43 -13.86 16.27 -14.03
CA LYS A 43 -14.68 17.19 -14.82
C LYS A 43 -14.39 17.15 -16.34
N ASN A 44 -13.25 16.58 -16.74
CA ASN A 44 -12.82 16.52 -18.14
C ASN A 44 -13.33 15.24 -18.84
N GLY A 45 -14.02 14.37 -18.10
CA GLY A 45 -14.53 13.11 -18.65
C GLY A 45 -13.49 12.00 -18.67
N SER A 46 -12.37 12.14 -17.94
CA SER A 46 -11.48 11.02 -17.67
C SER A 46 -12.27 9.95 -16.93
N VAL A 47 -12.29 8.72 -17.42
CA VAL A 47 -13.03 7.61 -16.81
C VAL A 47 -12.17 6.36 -16.78
N ALA A 48 -11.88 5.88 -15.58
CA ALA A 48 -11.10 4.68 -15.34
C ALA A 48 -11.65 3.89 -14.14
N SER A 49 -11.15 2.68 -13.96
CA SER A 49 -11.41 1.92 -12.75
C SER A 49 -10.34 2.21 -11.70
N ALA A 50 -10.73 2.15 -10.44
CA ALA A 50 -9.84 2.15 -9.30
C ALA A 50 -10.40 1.21 -8.24
N PHE A 51 -9.55 0.72 -7.34
CA PHE A 51 -10.01 -0.14 -6.24
C PHE A 51 -9.38 0.23 -4.91
N PHE A 52 -10.13 0.04 -3.84
CA PHE A 52 -9.70 0.30 -2.47
C PHE A 52 -8.78 -0.82 -1.97
N ILE A 53 -7.67 -0.41 -1.35
CA ILE A 53 -6.72 -1.32 -0.68
C ILE A 53 -6.73 -1.15 0.85
N ASN A 54 -7.32 -0.06 1.33
CA ASN A 54 -7.67 0.19 2.72
C ASN A 54 -8.76 1.29 2.78
N ASN A 55 -9.02 1.85 3.98
CA ASN A 55 -10.10 2.81 4.22
C ASN A 55 -10.00 4.14 3.46
N ASN A 56 -8.84 4.58 2.99
CA ASN A 56 -8.71 5.87 2.31
C ASN A 56 -7.76 5.85 1.12
N ILE A 57 -7.22 4.69 0.76
CA ILE A 57 -6.29 4.53 -0.34
C ILE A 57 -6.93 3.71 -1.44
N ILE A 58 -6.81 4.23 -2.66
CA ILE A 58 -7.15 3.53 -3.89
C ILE A 58 -5.93 3.34 -4.77
N VAL A 59 -6.00 2.35 -5.64
CA VAL A 59 -5.00 2.06 -6.67
C VAL A 59 -5.64 2.20 -8.04
N THR A 60 -4.88 2.74 -8.98
CA THR A 60 -5.21 2.84 -10.40
C THR A 60 -3.90 2.86 -11.22
N ASN A 61 -3.98 3.11 -12.53
CA ASN A 61 -2.78 3.26 -13.35
C ASN A 61 -2.20 4.68 -13.31
N TRP A 62 -0.91 4.80 -13.59
CA TRP A 62 -0.23 6.10 -13.72
C TRP A 62 -0.80 6.92 -14.89
N HIS A 63 -1.00 6.32 -16.06
CA HIS A 63 -1.54 7.05 -17.22
C HIS A 63 -2.95 7.61 -16.95
N VAL A 64 -3.68 7.02 -16.00
CA VAL A 64 -4.98 7.53 -15.52
C VAL A 64 -4.78 8.73 -14.59
N SER A 65 -3.84 8.66 -13.64
CA SER A 65 -3.63 9.73 -12.66
C SER A 65 -2.96 10.97 -13.26
N GLU A 66 -2.04 10.80 -14.21
CA GLU A 66 -1.36 11.91 -14.86
C GLU A 66 -2.35 12.86 -15.58
N SER A 67 -3.39 12.28 -16.18
CA SER A 67 -4.45 13.02 -16.89
C SER A 67 -5.54 13.59 -15.97
N LEU A 68 -5.46 13.36 -14.66
CA LEU A 68 -6.55 13.58 -13.72
C LEU A 68 -6.60 15.03 -13.19
N HIS A 69 -7.75 15.69 -13.34
CA HIS A 69 -7.98 17.00 -12.74
C HIS A 69 -8.36 16.87 -11.26
N LEU A 70 -7.34 16.80 -10.40
CA LEU A 70 -7.46 16.51 -8.96
C LEU A 70 -8.54 17.34 -8.23
N SER A 71 -8.71 18.62 -8.55
CA SER A 71 -9.72 19.49 -7.91
C SER A 71 -11.17 19.05 -8.12
N SER A 72 -11.41 18.21 -9.14
CA SER A 72 -12.73 17.65 -9.48
C SER A 72 -12.78 16.13 -9.41
N ALA A 73 -11.64 15.49 -9.11
CA ALA A 73 -11.50 14.05 -9.17
C ALA A 73 -12.26 13.36 -8.03
N LYS A 74 -12.97 12.29 -8.38
CA LYS A 74 -13.79 11.51 -7.46
C LYS A 74 -13.89 10.06 -7.88
N VAL A 75 -14.05 9.19 -6.89
CA VAL A 75 -14.35 7.77 -7.04
C VAL A 75 -15.82 7.57 -6.73
N THR A 76 -16.57 6.97 -7.66
CA THR A 76 -18.00 6.63 -7.46
C THR A 76 -18.18 5.11 -7.43
N MET A 77 -18.73 4.59 -6.34
CA MET A 77 -18.94 3.15 -6.15
C MET A 77 -20.22 2.67 -6.83
N LYS A 78 -20.35 1.36 -7.03
CA LYS A 78 -21.61 0.73 -7.49
C LYS A 78 -22.79 1.01 -6.56
N SER A 79 -22.53 1.20 -5.25
CA SER A 79 -23.52 1.60 -4.25
C SER A 79 -24.06 3.03 -4.45
N GLY A 80 -23.36 3.86 -5.23
CA GLY A 80 -23.62 5.30 -5.37
C GLY A 80 -22.81 6.17 -4.40
N SER A 81 -22.04 5.58 -3.47
CA SER A 81 -21.10 6.33 -2.62
C SER A 81 -20.10 7.09 -3.47
N VAL A 82 -19.77 8.32 -3.07
CA VAL A 82 -18.80 9.19 -3.76
C VAL A 82 -17.70 9.63 -2.80
N PHE A 83 -16.44 9.43 -3.21
CA PHE A 83 -15.27 9.83 -2.44
C PHE A 83 -14.41 10.79 -3.26
N LYS A 84 -14.06 11.95 -2.68
CA LYS A 84 -13.20 12.92 -3.37
C LYS A 84 -11.75 12.46 -3.29
N VAL A 85 -11.02 12.57 -4.39
CA VAL A 85 -9.57 12.40 -4.39
C VAL A 85 -8.95 13.62 -3.70
N LYS A 86 -8.13 13.38 -2.68
CA LYS A 86 -7.43 14.43 -1.93
C LYS A 86 -6.08 14.76 -2.56
N ARG A 87 -5.31 13.73 -2.88
CA ARG A 87 -3.97 13.83 -3.46
C ARG A 87 -3.54 12.51 -4.05
N ILE A 88 -2.51 12.59 -4.87
CA ILE A 88 -1.71 11.46 -5.32
C ILE A 88 -0.63 11.23 -4.25
N ILE A 89 -0.46 9.98 -3.80
CA ILE A 89 0.56 9.59 -2.82
C ILE A 89 1.80 9.08 -3.54
N LEU A 90 1.59 8.23 -4.56
CA LEU A 90 2.66 7.63 -5.33
C LEU A 90 2.25 7.57 -6.81
N GLU A 91 3.22 7.88 -7.67
CA GLU A 91 3.17 7.68 -9.11
C GLU A 91 4.45 6.99 -9.53
N ASP A 92 4.31 5.82 -10.15
CA ASP A 92 5.41 5.11 -10.78
C ASP A 92 5.11 4.94 -12.26
N LYS A 93 5.70 5.84 -13.07
CA LYS A 93 5.53 5.83 -14.52
C LYS A 93 6.00 4.51 -15.13
N LEU A 94 7.11 3.96 -14.65
CA LEU A 94 7.74 2.78 -15.25
C LEU A 94 6.81 1.56 -15.20
N SER A 95 6.22 1.28 -14.04
CA SER A 95 5.27 0.18 -13.86
C SER A 95 3.81 0.53 -14.20
N ASP A 96 3.52 1.79 -14.57
CA ASP A 96 2.17 2.30 -14.80
C ASP A 96 1.24 2.18 -13.58
N LEU A 97 1.77 2.40 -12.37
CA LEU A 97 1.02 2.32 -11.12
C LEU A 97 0.86 3.69 -10.44
N SER A 98 -0.32 3.90 -9.86
CA SER A 98 -0.62 5.11 -9.09
C SER A 98 -1.46 4.79 -7.85
N VAL A 99 -1.13 5.46 -6.75
CA VAL A 99 -1.78 5.31 -5.45
C VAL A 99 -2.31 6.66 -5.01
N LEU A 100 -3.61 6.75 -4.74
CA LEU A 100 -4.28 8.01 -4.44
C LEU A 100 -4.95 7.95 -3.07
N GLU A 101 -4.90 9.06 -2.35
CA GLU A 101 -5.67 9.25 -1.12
C GLU A 101 -7.05 9.84 -1.48
N VAL A 102 -8.11 9.28 -0.90
CA VAL A 102 -9.46 9.83 -0.98
C VAL A 102 -9.94 10.35 0.37
N SER A 103 -11.13 10.96 0.41
CA SER A 103 -11.74 11.53 1.61
C SER A 103 -12.00 10.56 2.77
N GLY A 104 -11.61 9.29 2.64
CA GLY A 104 -11.97 8.20 3.53
C GLY A 104 -13.24 7.50 3.06
N SER A 105 -13.34 6.22 3.37
CA SER A 105 -14.35 5.30 2.89
C SER A 105 -14.69 4.28 3.99
N ASN A 106 -15.98 3.92 4.07
CA ASN A 106 -16.45 2.76 4.84
C ASN A 106 -16.69 1.56 3.91
N GLU A 107 -16.20 1.62 2.67
CA GLU A 107 -16.31 0.53 1.71
C GLU A 107 -15.34 -0.60 2.06
N ASN A 108 -15.61 -1.76 1.47
CA ASN A 108 -14.65 -2.87 1.53
C ASN A 108 -13.39 -2.51 0.74
N TYR A 109 -12.29 -3.14 1.10
CA TYR A 109 -11.04 -3.10 0.35
C TYR A 109 -10.65 -4.51 -0.07
N LEU A 110 -9.86 -4.61 -1.14
CA LEU A 110 -9.42 -5.90 -1.65
C LEU A 110 -8.18 -6.40 -0.89
N THR A 111 -8.08 -7.71 -0.77
CA THR A 111 -6.90 -8.40 -0.24
C THR A 111 -6.01 -8.83 -1.40
N PHE A 112 -4.70 -8.68 -1.25
CA PHE A 112 -3.72 -9.14 -2.22
C PHE A 112 -3.45 -10.62 -2.06
N ALA A 113 -3.30 -11.33 -3.16
CA ALA A 113 -2.88 -12.72 -3.15
C ALA A 113 -1.40 -12.82 -2.74
N ASP A 114 -0.98 -13.98 -2.24
CA ASP A 114 0.45 -14.28 -2.07
C ASP A 114 1.11 -14.48 -3.45
N ASN A 115 2.36 -14.05 -3.57
CA ASN A 115 3.11 -13.95 -4.82
C ASN A 115 3.26 -15.32 -5.53
N ASN A 116 3.15 -16.42 -4.78
CA ASN A 116 3.29 -17.79 -5.30
C ASN A 116 1.95 -18.49 -5.63
N THR A 117 0.83 -17.78 -5.56
CA THR A 117 -0.50 -18.42 -5.66
C THR A 117 -1.03 -18.58 -7.08
N ILE A 118 -0.39 -17.95 -8.07
CA ILE A 118 -0.82 -18.00 -9.47
C ILE A 118 0.20 -18.63 -10.40
N SER A 119 -0.31 -19.35 -11.37
CA SER A 119 0.44 -20.11 -12.36
C SER A 119 -0.22 -20.07 -13.72
N LYS A 120 0.57 -20.40 -14.76
CA LYS A 120 0.07 -20.50 -16.12
C LYS A 120 -1.10 -21.48 -16.19
N GLY A 121 -2.22 -21.03 -16.75
CA GLY A 121 -3.43 -21.82 -16.92
C GLY A 121 -4.51 -21.55 -15.87
N ASP A 122 -4.16 -20.90 -14.76
CA ASP A 122 -5.10 -20.52 -13.70
C ASP A 122 -6.12 -19.52 -14.23
N ASN A 123 -7.34 -19.61 -13.66
CA ASN A 123 -8.40 -18.69 -14.01
C ASN A 123 -8.16 -17.35 -13.31
N VAL A 124 -8.41 -16.29 -14.06
CA VAL A 124 -8.34 -14.91 -13.55
C VAL A 124 -9.52 -14.10 -14.04
N TYR A 125 -9.86 -13.08 -13.26
CA TYR A 125 -11.05 -12.24 -13.46
C TYR A 125 -10.65 -10.78 -13.50
N SER A 126 -10.97 -10.09 -14.59
CA SER A 126 -10.83 -8.62 -14.68
C SER A 126 -12.19 -8.00 -14.40
N ILE A 127 -12.23 -7.06 -13.46
CA ILE A 127 -13.43 -6.28 -13.16
C ILE A 127 -13.14 -4.81 -13.39
N GLY A 128 -14.01 -4.15 -14.15
CA GLY A 128 -13.92 -2.71 -14.39
C GLY A 128 -15.16 -2.18 -15.10
N ASN A 129 -15.18 -0.88 -15.35
CA ASN A 129 -16.28 -0.20 -16.01
C ASN A 129 -15.88 0.27 -17.42
N PRO A 130 -16.29 -0.44 -18.49
CA PRO A 130 -15.90 -0.08 -19.84
C PRO A 130 -16.51 1.28 -20.27
N THR A 131 -15.67 2.17 -20.80
CA THR A 131 -15.99 3.58 -21.09
C THR A 131 -17.03 3.81 -22.19
N ASN A 132 -17.46 2.76 -22.91
CA ASN A 132 -18.39 2.87 -24.05
C ASN A 132 -19.86 3.12 -23.66
N SER A 133 -20.14 3.55 -22.43
CA SER A 133 -21.49 3.41 -21.88
C SER A 133 -21.89 4.46 -20.84
N SER A 134 -22.16 5.70 -21.25
CA SER A 134 -22.86 6.73 -20.44
C SER A 134 -22.31 7.02 -19.02
N TYR A 135 -21.10 6.57 -18.68
CA TYR A 135 -20.45 6.76 -17.38
C TYR A 135 -21.29 6.29 -16.18
N GLU A 136 -22.09 5.22 -16.36
CA GLU A 136 -22.96 4.70 -15.30
C GLU A 136 -22.24 3.63 -14.46
N VAL A 137 -22.30 3.78 -13.14
CA VAL A 137 -21.77 2.77 -12.19
C VAL A 137 -22.49 1.42 -12.27
N SER A 138 -23.67 1.35 -12.91
CA SER A 138 -24.40 0.11 -13.16
C SER A 138 -23.68 -0.83 -14.15
N LYS A 139 -22.64 -0.35 -14.84
CA LYS A 139 -22.04 -1.03 -15.99
C LYS A 139 -20.70 -1.69 -15.71
N PHE A 140 -20.31 -1.85 -14.44
CA PHE A 140 -19.19 -2.71 -14.09
C PHE A 140 -19.38 -4.13 -14.63
N LYS A 141 -18.41 -4.60 -15.42
CA LYS A 141 -18.40 -5.94 -16.02
C LYS A 141 -17.22 -6.72 -15.48
N MET A 142 -17.46 -8.02 -15.32
CA MET A 142 -16.42 -9.00 -15.09
C MET A 142 -16.16 -9.79 -16.37
N THR A 143 -14.88 -9.98 -16.70
CA THR A 143 -14.46 -10.89 -17.77
C THR A 143 -13.56 -11.96 -17.17
N LYS A 144 -13.75 -13.21 -17.61
CA LYS A 144 -12.96 -14.35 -17.16
C LYS A 144 -11.95 -14.73 -18.24
N GLY A 145 -10.77 -15.16 -17.82
CA GLY A 145 -9.79 -15.74 -18.71
C GLY A 145 -8.78 -16.59 -17.97
N LYS A 146 -7.67 -16.89 -18.66
CA LYS A 146 -6.58 -17.70 -18.11
C LYS A 146 -5.26 -16.97 -18.23
N ILE A 147 -4.38 -17.20 -17.26
CA ILE A 147 -2.99 -16.76 -17.31
C ILE A 147 -2.27 -17.49 -18.45
N LYS A 148 -1.52 -16.74 -19.25
CA LYS A 148 -0.70 -17.24 -20.35
C LYS A 148 0.78 -17.22 -20.01
N PHE A 149 1.26 -16.12 -19.47
CA PHE A 149 2.64 -15.91 -19.06
C PHE A 149 2.68 -14.96 -17.88
N ILE A 150 3.69 -15.13 -17.03
CA ILE A 150 4.04 -14.20 -15.96
C ILE A 150 5.52 -13.90 -16.14
N ARG A 151 5.85 -12.65 -16.48
CA ARG A 151 7.22 -12.23 -16.84
C ARG A 151 7.32 -10.72 -16.91
N GLU A 152 8.55 -10.22 -16.93
CA GLU A 152 8.82 -8.82 -17.29
C GLU A 152 8.42 -8.58 -18.76
N GLU A 153 7.73 -7.48 -19.01
CA GLU A 153 7.32 -7.03 -20.34
C GLU A 153 7.47 -5.51 -20.43
N ASP A 154 8.01 -5.03 -21.55
CA ASP A 154 8.03 -3.63 -21.94
C ASP A 154 6.83 -3.29 -22.84
N TRP A 155 6.29 -2.08 -22.70
CA TRP A 155 5.26 -1.55 -23.58
C TRP A 155 5.35 -0.04 -23.69
N PHE A 156 4.64 0.53 -24.67
CA PHE A 156 4.56 1.96 -24.86
C PHE A 156 3.12 2.39 -25.17
N TYR A 157 2.76 3.60 -24.77
CA TYR A 157 1.53 4.26 -25.20
C TYR A 157 1.78 5.21 -26.37
N ASP A 158 0.70 5.60 -27.05
CA ASP A 158 0.76 6.48 -28.24
C ASP A 158 1.32 7.88 -27.93
N ASP A 159 1.35 8.29 -26.66
CA ASP A 159 1.95 9.54 -26.19
C ASP A 159 3.49 9.48 -26.05
N GLY A 160 4.10 8.34 -26.34
CA GLY A 160 5.55 8.12 -26.26
C GLY A 160 6.04 7.80 -24.85
N SER A 161 5.16 7.46 -23.91
CA SER A 161 5.57 6.91 -22.62
C SER A 161 6.00 5.44 -22.76
N ASP A 162 7.22 5.15 -22.30
CA ASP A 162 7.75 3.79 -22.19
C ASP A 162 7.52 3.25 -20.77
N HIS A 163 7.21 1.96 -20.71
CA HIS A 163 6.89 1.23 -19.49
C HIS A 163 7.62 -0.11 -19.44
N LEU A 164 7.89 -0.59 -18.23
CA LEU A 164 8.52 -1.87 -17.94
C LEU A 164 8.05 -2.35 -16.56
N ALA A 165 7.52 -3.57 -16.51
CA ALA A 165 7.13 -4.17 -15.23
C ALA A 165 7.11 -5.69 -15.34
N TYR A 166 7.15 -6.36 -14.19
CA TYR A 166 6.68 -7.72 -14.07
C TYR A 166 5.16 -7.76 -14.28
N THR A 167 4.70 -8.51 -15.29
CA THR A 167 3.30 -8.52 -15.72
C THR A 167 2.72 -9.93 -15.78
N ILE A 168 1.39 -9.99 -15.71
CA ILE A 168 0.58 -11.17 -15.98
C ILE A 168 -0.09 -10.97 -17.34
N GLN A 169 0.31 -11.76 -18.32
CA GLN A 169 -0.42 -11.86 -19.58
C GLN A 169 -1.62 -12.81 -19.42
N HIS A 170 -2.83 -12.37 -19.77
CA HIS A 170 -4.05 -13.17 -19.64
C HIS A 170 -5.06 -12.98 -20.79
N THR A 171 -6.06 -13.86 -20.83
CA THR A 171 -7.14 -13.80 -21.83
C THR A 171 -8.43 -13.16 -21.33
N ALA A 172 -8.51 -12.77 -20.05
CA ALA A 172 -9.66 -12.02 -19.57
C ALA A 172 -9.71 -10.68 -20.31
N THR A 173 -10.79 -10.41 -21.06
CA THR A 173 -10.86 -9.24 -21.94
C THR A 173 -10.75 -7.95 -21.14
N ILE A 174 -9.72 -7.16 -21.44
CA ILE A 174 -9.61 -5.75 -21.02
C ILE A 174 -10.23 -4.89 -22.11
N LYS A 175 -10.96 -3.87 -21.70
CA LYS A 175 -11.46 -2.80 -22.58
C LYS A 175 -11.10 -1.45 -21.96
N PRO A 176 -11.04 -0.36 -22.75
CA PRO A 176 -10.94 0.98 -22.21
C PRO A 176 -11.95 1.17 -21.07
N GLY A 177 -11.46 1.57 -19.89
CA GLY A 177 -12.24 1.71 -18.66
C GLY A 177 -12.06 0.60 -17.62
N ASN A 178 -11.53 -0.58 -17.99
CA ASN A 178 -11.07 -1.58 -17.02
C ASN A 178 -9.64 -1.33 -16.53
N SER A 179 -8.86 -0.51 -17.24
CA SER A 179 -7.54 -0.04 -16.80
C SER A 179 -7.64 0.61 -15.42
N GLY A 180 -6.68 0.28 -14.55
CA GLY A 180 -6.63 0.64 -13.14
C GLY A 180 -7.48 -0.25 -12.24
N GLY A 181 -8.35 -1.11 -12.81
CA GLY A 181 -9.12 -2.11 -12.06
C GLY A 181 -8.29 -3.35 -11.73
N PRO A 182 -8.74 -4.19 -10.79
CA PRO A 182 -7.99 -5.35 -10.35
C PRO A 182 -8.09 -6.53 -11.33
N LEU A 183 -7.02 -7.32 -11.41
CA LEU A 183 -7.04 -8.70 -11.87
C LEU A 183 -7.10 -9.60 -10.62
N LEU A 184 -8.07 -10.52 -10.59
CA LEU A 184 -8.39 -11.33 -9.42
C LEU A 184 -8.18 -12.83 -9.66
N ASP A 185 -7.78 -13.56 -8.61
CA ASP A 185 -7.81 -15.03 -8.57
C ASP A 185 -9.25 -15.58 -8.36
N GLU A 186 -9.38 -16.91 -8.28
CA GLU A 186 -10.67 -17.59 -8.03
C GLU A 186 -11.27 -17.28 -6.65
N ASN A 187 -10.47 -16.77 -5.72
CA ASN A 187 -10.88 -16.38 -4.38
C ASN A 187 -11.25 -14.89 -4.29
N GLY A 188 -11.07 -14.12 -5.37
CA GLY A 188 -11.28 -12.67 -5.40
C GLY A 188 -10.19 -11.86 -4.71
N ASN A 189 -8.97 -12.40 -4.61
CA ASN A 189 -7.78 -11.67 -4.17
C ASN A 189 -7.08 -11.04 -5.38
N VAL A 190 -6.45 -9.90 -5.18
CA VAL A 190 -5.75 -9.16 -6.24
C VAL A 190 -4.43 -9.84 -6.57
N VAL A 191 -4.26 -10.21 -7.83
CA VAL A 191 -3.01 -10.76 -8.39
C VAL A 191 -2.33 -9.77 -9.33
N GLY A 192 -3.03 -8.72 -9.76
CA GLY A 192 -2.43 -7.62 -10.51
C GLY A 192 -3.38 -6.44 -10.76
N VAL A 193 -2.86 -5.41 -11.42
CA VAL A 193 -3.60 -4.20 -11.83
C VAL A 193 -3.71 -4.18 -13.35
N ASN A 194 -4.93 -4.29 -13.88
CA ASN A 194 -5.18 -4.27 -15.33
C ASN A 194 -4.64 -2.97 -15.94
N THR A 195 -3.85 -3.07 -17.00
CA THR A 195 -3.21 -1.90 -17.64
C THR A 195 -3.50 -1.86 -19.14
N PHE A 196 -2.68 -2.51 -19.97
CA PHE A 196 -2.72 -2.47 -21.42
C PHE A 196 -3.16 -3.80 -22.07
N PHE A 197 -3.43 -3.75 -23.38
CA PHE A 197 -3.71 -4.93 -24.20
C PHE A 197 -3.18 -4.71 -25.61
N TYR A 198 -2.72 -5.78 -26.26
CA TYR A 198 -2.35 -5.75 -27.69
C TYR A 198 -3.47 -6.30 -28.58
N SER A 199 -4.28 -7.24 -28.06
CA SER A 199 -5.41 -7.83 -28.79
C SER A 199 -6.42 -8.42 -27.81
N TYR A 200 -7.59 -8.86 -28.31
CA TYR A 200 -8.68 -9.39 -27.47
C TYR A 200 -8.27 -10.50 -26.49
N THR A 201 -7.25 -11.30 -26.85
CA THR A 201 -6.76 -12.43 -26.04
C THR A 201 -5.34 -12.20 -25.49
N ARG A 202 -4.78 -11.01 -25.70
CA ARG A 202 -3.46 -10.61 -25.20
C ARG A 202 -3.60 -9.34 -24.37
N ASN A 203 -4.04 -9.53 -23.13
CA ASN A 203 -4.29 -8.49 -22.15
C ASN A 203 -3.26 -8.63 -21.02
N TYR A 204 -2.94 -7.53 -20.36
CA TYR A 204 -1.90 -7.50 -19.34
C TYR A 204 -2.37 -6.78 -18.08
N ALA A 205 -1.91 -7.32 -16.96
CA ALA A 205 -1.97 -6.66 -15.67
C ALA A 205 -0.56 -6.57 -15.09
N VAL A 206 -0.24 -5.44 -14.45
CA VAL A 206 0.98 -5.29 -13.65
C VAL A 206 0.87 -6.25 -12.47
N HIS A 207 1.90 -7.05 -12.21
CA HIS A 207 1.89 -8.05 -11.14
C HIS A 207 1.76 -7.38 -9.76
N ILE A 208 1.07 -8.04 -8.83
CA ILE A 208 0.79 -7.45 -7.51
C ILE A 208 2.08 -7.12 -6.71
N ASP A 209 3.14 -7.90 -6.88
CA ASP A 209 4.47 -7.67 -6.30
C ASP A 209 5.03 -6.27 -6.57
N GLU A 210 4.82 -5.74 -7.78
CA GLU A 210 5.28 -4.40 -8.15
C GLU A 210 4.59 -3.36 -7.27
N LEU A 211 3.27 -3.49 -7.11
CA LEU A 211 2.48 -2.63 -6.25
C LEU A 211 2.87 -2.80 -4.78
N MET A 212 3.02 -4.04 -4.29
CA MET A 212 3.40 -4.31 -2.90
C MET A 212 4.75 -3.67 -2.56
N SER A 213 5.75 -3.80 -3.44
CA SER A 213 7.06 -3.15 -3.30
C SER A 213 6.95 -1.62 -3.16
N LEU A 214 6.13 -0.98 -4.01
CA LEU A 214 5.88 0.46 -3.96
C LEU A 214 5.15 0.88 -2.67
N LEU A 215 4.12 0.14 -2.26
CA LEU A 215 3.37 0.41 -1.03
C LEU A 215 4.24 0.23 0.21
N GLU A 216 5.12 -0.77 0.21
CA GLU A 216 6.05 -1.01 1.31
C GLU A 216 7.05 0.14 1.46
N LYS A 217 7.62 0.58 0.34
CA LYS A 217 8.54 1.72 0.30
C LYS A 217 7.91 2.99 0.87
N GLU A 218 6.63 3.25 0.59
CA GLU A 218 5.89 4.42 1.07
C GLU A 218 5.17 4.19 2.41
N HIS A 219 5.37 3.03 3.06
CA HIS A 219 4.73 2.66 4.33
C HIS A 219 3.20 2.72 4.30
N ILE A 220 2.59 2.40 3.14
CA ILE A 220 1.16 2.36 2.95
C ILE A 220 0.63 0.99 3.37
N THR A 221 -0.39 0.97 4.23
CA THR A 221 -0.98 -0.28 4.72
C THR A 221 -1.90 -0.90 3.68
N TYR A 222 -1.82 -2.21 3.52
CA TYR A 222 -2.71 -3.02 2.69
C TYR A 222 -2.97 -4.37 3.39
N SER A 223 -3.95 -5.13 2.89
CA SER A 223 -4.17 -6.51 3.35
C SER A 223 -3.65 -7.49 2.30
N SER A 224 -2.83 -8.46 2.69
CA SER A 224 -2.35 -9.53 1.81
C SER A 224 -2.59 -10.90 2.46
N LEU A 225 -2.49 -11.97 1.67
CA LEU A 225 -2.42 -13.34 2.19
C LEU A 225 -0.97 -13.72 2.45
N ASP A 226 -0.73 -14.46 3.54
CA ASP A 226 0.50 -15.20 3.78
C ASP A 226 0.53 -16.49 2.94
N SER A 227 1.71 -17.10 2.81
CA SER A 227 1.91 -18.36 2.06
C SER A 227 1.09 -19.55 2.56
N ASP A 228 0.54 -19.49 3.78
CA ASP A 228 -0.35 -20.51 4.35
C ASP A 228 -1.85 -20.21 4.14
N GLY A 229 -2.17 -19.12 3.42
CA GLY A 229 -3.54 -18.66 3.16
C GLY A 229 -4.19 -17.89 4.32
N SER A 230 -3.47 -17.65 5.43
CA SER A 230 -3.92 -16.71 6.45
C SER A 230 -3.79 -15.27 5.95
N VAL A 231 -4.62 -14.34 6.45
CA VAL A 231 -4.49 -12.93 6.10
C VAL A 231 -3.27 -12.37 6.84
N ASP A 232 -2.24 -12.01 6.09
CA ASP A 232 -1.08 -11.32 6.65
C ASP A 232 -1.47 -9.88 6.99
N THR A 233 -1.66 -9.63 8.28
CA THR A 233 -1.74 -8.27 8.83
C THR A 233 -0.39 -7.82 9.41
N ARG A 234 0.67 -8.65 9.31
CA ARG A 234 1.98 -8.41 9.94
C ARG A 234 2.70 -7.21 9.35
N TYR A 235 2.42 -6.77 8.11
CA TYR A 235 2.99 -5.52 7.62
C TYR A 235 2.51 -4.32 8.44
N ALA A 236 1.19 -4.21 8.69
CA ALA A 236 0.65 -3.17 9.56
C ALA A 236 1.24 -3.24 10.99
N LYS A 237 1.48 -4.46 11.50
CA LYS A 237 2.10 -4.69 12.81
C LYS A 237 3.60 -4.32 12.84
N LYS A 238 4.40 -4.76 11.87
CA LYS A 238 5.83 -4.41 11.73
C LYS A 238 6.03 -2.91 11.53
N VAL A 239 5.17 -2.26 10.75
CA VAL A 239 5.19 -0.80 10.58
C VAL A 239 4.85 -0.12 11.90
N SER A 240 3.83 -0.58 12.63
CA SER A 240 3.50 -0.02 13.96
C SER A 240 4.63 -0.18 14.97
N GLU A 241 5.28 -1.35 15.02
CA GLU A 241 6.42 -1.64 15.90
C GLU A 241 7.67 -0.83 15.51
N LYS A 242 7.92 -0.65 14.20
CA LYS A 242 9.02 0.20 13.71
C LYS A 242 8.78 1.68 14.02
N ILE A 243 7.57 2.19 13.80
CA ILE A 243 7.20 3.58 14.15
C ILE A 243 7.32 3.81 15.66
N GLU A 244 6.91 2.85 16.49
CA GLU A 244 7.05 2.94 17.94
C GLU A 244 8.51 2.93 18.39
N LYS A 245 9.35 2.08 17.76
CA LYS A 245 10.79 2.05 18.00
C LYS A 245 11.49 3.35 17.58
N ASP A 246 11.20 3.85 16.38
CA ASP A 246 11.79 5.09 15.87
C ASP A 246 11.36 6.27 16.78
N ARG A 247 10.10 6.31 17.22
CA ARG A 247 9.61 7.31 18.20
C ARG A 247 10.34 7.21 19.55
N TRP A 248 10.62 6.00 20.03
CA TRP A 248 11.39 5.79 21.27
C TRP A 248 12.84 6.27 21.12
N ASP A 249 13.49 5.95 19.99
CA ASP A 249 14.87 6.37 19.71
C ASP A 249 15.01 7.91 19.63
N TYR A 250 14.07 8.60 18.96
CA TYR A 250 14.07 10.07 18.89
C TYR A 250 13.90 10.75 20.25
N ASN A 251 12.99 10.24 21.09
CA ASN A 251 12.76 10.81 22.43
C ASN A 251 13.97 10.61 23.35
N ASN A 252 14.66 9.48 23.24
CA ASN A 252 15.88 9.23 24.01
C ASN A 252 17.08 10.01 23.47
N LEU A 253 17.19 10.23 22.15
CA LEU A 253 18.23 11.10 21.60
C LEU A 253 18.10 12.53 22.14
N GLY A 254 16.87 13.05 22.22
CA GLY A 254 16.59 14.35 22.84
C GLY A 254 17.01 14.40 24.32
N LEU A 255 16.70 13.34 25.08
CA LEU A 255 17.09 13.23 26.49
C LEU A 255 18.62 13.12 26.66
N ILE A 256 19.30 12.35 25.80
CA ILE A 256 20.75 12.18 25.81
C ILE A 256 21.45 13.51 25.47
N ILE A 257 20.99 14.23 24.45
CA ILE A 257 21.51 15.55 24.10
C ILE A 257 21.33 16.53 25.27
N LEU A 258 20.16 16.54 25.90
CA LEU A 258 19.90 17.37 27.08
C LEU A 258 20.88 17.05 28.22
N LEU A 259 21.10 15.77 28.52
CA LEU A 259 22.05 15.34 29.55
C LEU A 259 23.49 15.74 29.22
N ILE A 260 23.92 15.64 27.96
CA ILE A 260 25.25 16.09 27.51
C ILE A 260 25.40 17.60 27.70
N VAL A 261 24.39 18.38 27.31
CA VAL A 261 24.40 19.85 27.47
C VAL A 261 24.48 20.23 28.95
N VAL A 262 23.70 19.59 29.82
CA VAL A 262 23.73 19.83 31.27
C VAL A 262 25.09 19.46 31.86
N PHE A 263 25.67 18.33 31.44
CA PHE A 263 27.01 17.92 31.88
C PHE A 263 28.08 18.94 31.48
N TYR A 264 28.10 19.37 30.21
CA TYR A 264 29.04 20.39 29.73
C TYR A 264 28.87 21.72 30.47
N ALA A 265 27.63 22.20 30.66
CA ALA A 265 27.37 23.40 31.44
C ALA A 265 27.89 23.30 32.87
N GLY A 266 27.68 22.15 33.53
CA GLY A 266 28.20 21.87 34.87
C GLY A 266 29.74 21.91 34.92
N THR A 267 30.42 21.26 33.97
CA THR A 267 31.90 21.30 33.92
C THR A 267 32.45 22.70 33.70
N MET A 268 31.81 23.52 32.86
CA MET A 268 32.21 24.91 32.63
C MET A 268 32.06 25.78 33.88
N ILE A 269 31.00 25.57 34.66
CA ILE A 269 30.81 26.26 35.95
C ILE A 269 31.92 25.88 36.93
N ILE A 270 32.27 24.60 37.04
CA ILE A 270 33.34 24.12 37.92
C ILE A 270 34.69 24.72 37.51
N ILE A 271 35.00 24.75 36.21
CA ILE A 271 36.22 25.37 35.68
C ILE A 271 36.24 26.87 35.99
N ALA A 272 35.12 27.58 35.80
CA ALA A 272 35.03 29.01 36.10
C ALA A 272 35.25 29.32 37.60
N ILE A 273 34.69 28.49 38.49
CA ILE A 273 34.92 28.59 39.95
C ILE A 273 36.39 28.31 40.28
N GLY A 274 37.00 27.30 39.65
CA GLY A 274 38.43 26.98 39.80
C GLY A 274 39.36 28.11 39.37
N ILE A 275 39.08 28.75 38.22
CA ILE A 275 39.84 29.90 37.74
C ILE A 275 39.67 31.09 38.69
N SER A 276 38.45 31.39 39.13
CA SER A 276 38.17 32.50 40.04
C SER A 276 38.88 32.35 41.39
N THR A 277 38.88 31.13 41.95
CA THR A 277 39.59 30.82 43.21
C THR A 277 41.11 30.91 43.03
N PHE A 278 41.66 30.42 41.90
CA PHE A 278 43.09 30.52 41.59
C PHE A 278 43.57 31.98 41.41
N VAL A 279 42.79 32.81 40.71
CA VAL A 279 43.10 34.26 40.53
C VAL A 279 43.07 34.99 41.87
N SER A 280 42.09 34.68 42.72
CA SER A 280 41.97 35.27 44.06
C SER A 280 43.14 34.88 44.97
N PHE A 281 43.59 33.63 44.90
CA PHE A 281 44.78 33.15 45.62
C PHE A 281 46.06 33.83 45.11
N SER A 282 46.23 33.94 43.79
CA SER A 282 47.41 34.58 43.17
C SER A 282 47.52 36.07 43.53
N ARG A 283 46.40 36.80 43.55
CA ARG A 283 46.37 38.21 43.99
C ARG A 283 46.77 38.36 45.47
N ARG A 284 46.33 37.44 46.33
CA ARG A 284 46.68 37.45 47.76
C ARG A 284 48.16 37.11 48.01
N SER A 285 48.73 36.23 47.18
CA SER A 285 50.17 35.92 47.20
C SER A 285 51.02 37.13 46.80
N ASN A 286 50.65 37.86 45.74
CA ASN A 286 51.42 39.03 45.30
C ASN A 286 51.37 40.19 46.30
N ASN A 287 50.22 40.47 46.94
CA ASN A 287 50.12 41.52 47.96
C ASN A 287 50.97 41.22 49.21
N ASN A 288 51.16 39.95 49.58
CA ASN A 288 52.06 39.59 50.68
C ASN A 288 53.55 39.72 50.33
N SER A 289 53.90 39.87 49.05
CA SER A 289 55.30 40.04 48.61
C SER A 289 55.72 41.50 48.47
N SER A 290 54.77 42.42 48.26
CA SER A 290 55.03 43.87 48.22
C SER A 290 55.20 44.51 49.60
N ASP A 291 54.61 43.91 50.66
CA ASP A 291 54.72 44.41 52.04
C ASP A 291 56.05 44.04 52.73
N ARG A 292 56.93 43.28 52.07
CA ARG A 292 58.25 42.89 52.62
C ARG A 292 59.43 43.80 52.25
N TRP A 293 59.20 44.88 51.50
CA TRP A 293 60.26 45.81 51.08
C TRP A 293 60.07 47.27 51.54
N SER A 294 59.19 47.53 52.51
CA SER A 294 58.98 48.86 53.12
C SER A 294 59.57 49.02 54.52
N GLN A 295 60.40 48.08 54.97
CA GLN A 295 61.24 48.23 56.16
C GLN A 295 62.70 48.08 55.76
N TYR A 296 63.30 49.13 55.22
CA TYR A 296 64.67 49.63 55.45
C TYR A 296 64.83 50.98 54.74
#